data_AF-A0A832BXW9-F1
#
_entry.id   AF-A0A832BXW9-F1
#
_cell.length_a   1.000
_cell.length_b   1.000
_cell.length_c   1.000
_cell.angle_alpha   90.00
_cell.angle_beta   90.00
_cell.angle_gamma   90.00
#
_symmetry.space_group_name_H-M   'P 1'
#
loop_
_entity.id
_entity.type
_entity.pdbx_description
1 polymer ?
#
loop_
_entity_poly.entity_id
_entity_poly.type
_entity_poly.pdbx_seq_one_letter_code
_entity_poly.pdbx_strand_id
1 'polypeptide(L)'
;MRAFAIIILLLAPAVDARAQSPVNLNDKVKALLLGSLIGDALGGPIEFQGHPQIQATPHPPKLWKEDELINEAEIQKARERILFREYKYLRPVPEPYAHWSFNAKPGTITDDSRHKIILMHMLRNALQENQWPVKETHLAKAYLSWSNSNTIKRHPGYDTLCAQWLNESYKAINWLLGSRQTGNAYPLQRLWNALPTCYGQMSLLPLAAIYPGEPVKAYTAAYKLAYFDNGFARDMNSALVAGLAKALILDPEKRSNEELWKEVIDAIRNTDPYAYAEVPWSERAVNRWLDLADLYVQRAGGSPAKLFDQLEKELANDVKWEAHVPFVVIFSVLKICQYDPLAALQLSIEWGWDHDSYAQLLGAFVGAIYGTEIFKQQLTQTVSERLMLDYDEDINEWAGTLEKIRQLANKKPLFEYGN
;
A
#
# COMPACT_ATOMS: atom_id res chain seq x y z
N MET A 1 -41.90 -52.41 -50.17
CA MET A 1 -40.89 -52.57 -49.11
C MET A 1 -40.31 -51.19 -48.81
N ARG A 2 -40.69 -50.57 -47.69
CA ARG A 2 -40.18 -49.26 -47.26
C ARG A 2 -39.10 -49.51 -46.20
N ALA A 3 -37.87 -49.08 -46.49
CA ALA A 3 -36.73 -49.20 -45.58
C ALA A 3 -36.84 -48.14 -44.48
N PHE A 4 -36.85 -48.58 -43.23
CA PHE A 4 -36.75 -47.73 -42.04
C PHE A 4 -35.29 -47.35 -41.82
N ALA A 5 -34.97 -46.05 -41.88
CA ALA A 5 -33.71 -45.51 -41.41
C ALA A 5 -33.83 -45.20 -39.91
N ILE A 6 -33.09 -45.93 -39.08
CA ILE A 6 -32.95 -45.66 -37.65
C ILE A 6 -31.89 -44.57 -37.48
N ILE A 7 -32.32 -43.38 -37.06
CA ILE A 7 -31.43 -42.30 -36.63
C ILE A 7 -31.06 -42.56 -35.17
N ILE A 8 -29.82 -42.97 -34.93
CA ILE A 8 -29.22 -43.03 -33.59
C ILE A 8 -28.76 -41.61 -33.24
N LEU A 9 -29.53 -40.91 -32.41
CA LEU A 9 -29.11 -39.67 -31.76
C LEU A 9 -28.13 -40.03 -30.64
N LEU A 10 -26.83 -39.84 -30.90
CA LEU A 10 -25.81 -39.80 -29.85
C LEU A 10 -25.96 -38.51 -29.05
N LEU A 11 -26.60 -38.61 -27.88
CA LEU A 11 -26.56 -37.57 -26.85
C LEU A 11 -25.12 -37.47 -26.33
N ALA A 12 -24.39 -36.46 -26.81
CA ALA A 12 -23.17 -36.03 -26.15
C ALA A 12 -23.54 -35.54 -24.74
N PRO A 13 -22.81 -35.94 -23.68
CA PRO A 13 -23.03 -35.37 -22.37
C PRO A 13 -22.77 -33.87 -22.49
N ALA A 14 -23.76 -33.07 -22.07
CA ALA A 14 -23.57 -31.64 -21.89
C ALA A 14 -22.34 -31.49 -20.99
N VAL A 15 -21.26 -30.94 -21.56
CA VAL A 15 -20.17 -30.41 -20.76
C VAL A 15 -20.81 -29.29 -19.98
N ASP A 16 -21.13 -29.62 -18.73
CA ASP A 16 -21.59 -28.68 -17.73
C ASP A 16 -20.44 -27.68 -17.58
N ALA A 17 -20.56 -26.58 -18.33
CA ALA A 17 -19.75 -25.40 -18.17
C ALA A 17 -20.11 -24.84 -16.79
N ARG A 18 -19.58 -25.49 -15.75
CA ARG A 18 -19.53 -24.95 -14.40
C ARG A 18 -18.88 -23.59 -14.55
N ALA A 19 -19.73 -22.57 -14.46
CA ALA A 19 -19.35 -21.19 -14.39
C ALA A 19 -18.26 -21.08 -13.32
N GLN A 20 -17.02 -20.89 -13.77
CA GLN A 20 -15.97 -20.43 -12.89
C GLN A 20 -16.45 -19.08 -12.36
N SER A 21 -16.63 -18.97 -11.05
CA SER A 21 -16.98 -17.69 -10.45
C SER A 21 -15.91 -16.68 -10.86
N PRO A 22 -16.25 -15.58 -11.55
CA PRO A 22 -15.26 -14.59 -11.95
C PRO A 22 -14.57 -14.09 -10.68
N VAL A 23 -13.24 -13.96 -10.74
CA VAL A 23 -12.43 -13.32 -9.69
C VAL A 23 -13.21 -12.12 -9.16
N ASN A 24 -13.60 -12.15 -7.88
CA ASN A 24 -14.44 -11.09 -7.31
C ASN A 24 -13.59 -9.83 -7.11
N LEU A 25 -13.50 -9.04 -8.16
CA LEU A 25 -12.70 -7.82 -8.18
C LEU A 25 -13.11 -6.84 -7.06
N ASN A 26 -14.39 -6.76 -6.72
CA ASN A 26 -14.85 -5.89 -5.63
C ASN A 26 -14.36 -6.37 -4.27
N ASP A 27 -14.34 -7.68 -4.03
CA ASP A 27 -13.71 -8.26 -2.84
C ASP A 27 -12.21 -7.93 -2.78
N LYS A 28 -11.48 -8.11 -3.88
CA LYS A 28 -10.05 -7.79 -3.95
C LYS A 28 -9.72 -6.31 -3.77
N VAL A 29 -10.55 -5.41 -4.30
CA VAL A 29 -10.40 -3.97 -4.07
C VAL A 29 -10.62 -3.65 -2.60
N LYS A 30 -11.66 -4.21 -1.97
CA LYS A 30 -11.88 -4.05 -0.52
C LYS A 30 -10.72 -4.62 0.29
N ALA A 31 -10.20 -5.78 -0.11
CA ALA A 31 -9.07 -6.43 0.53
C ALA A 31 -7.77 -5.64 0.38
N LEU A 32 -7.49 -5.01 -0.78
CA LEU A 32 -6.36 -4.09 -0.96
C LEU A 32 -6.42 -2.97 0.08
N LEU A 33 -7.59 -2.34 0.23
CA LEU A 33 -7.76 -1.25 1.19
C LEU A 33 -7.61 -1.76 2.63
N LEU A 34 -8.31 -2.85 3.00
CA LEU A 34 -8.21 -3.46 4.33
C LEU A 34 -6.79 -3.90 4.67
N GLY A 35 -6.11 -4.56 3.74
CA GLY A 35 -4.76 -5.06 3.94
C GLY A 35 -3.77 -3.92 4.21
N SER A 36 -3.93 -2.80 3.50
CA SER A 36 -3.17 -1.58 3.80
C SER A 36 -3.43 -1.05 5.20
N LEU A 37 -4.71 -0.88 5.58
CA LEU A 37 -5.07 -0.40 6.92
C LEU A 37 -4.61 -1.36 8.04
N ILE A 38 -4.70 -2.68 7.81
CA ILE A 38 -4.22 -3.70 8.74
C ILE A 38 -2.71 -3.57 8.91
N GLY A 39 -1.96 -3.47 7.81
CA GLY A 39 -0.52 -3.31 7.85
C GLY A 39 -0.08 -2.08 8.63
N ASP A 40 -0.71 -0.94 8.37
CA ASP A 40 -0.49 0.31 9.10
C ASP A 40 -0.70 0.09 10.61
N ALA A 41 -1.88 -0.40 10.98
CA ALA A 41 -2.23 -0.60 12.39
C ALA A 41 -1.41 -1.70 13.10
N LEU A 42 -0.75 -2.60 12.37
CA LEU A 42 0.20 -3.58 12.93
C LEU A 42 1.52 -2.92 13.34
N GLY A 43 2.01 -1.98 12.52
CA GLY A 43 3.31 -1.32 12.70
C GLY A 43 3.26 -0.07 13.58
N GLY A 44 2.16 0.70 13.55
CA GLY A 44 2.07 2.00 14.22
C GLY A 44 2.44 2.00 15.71
N PRO A 45 2.02 1.01 16.54
CA PRO A 45 2.39 0.99 17.96
C PRO A 45 3.90 0.83 18.25
N ILE A 46 4.69 0.32 17.30
CA ILE A 46 6.12 -0.03 17.47
C ILE A 46 7.07 0.77 16.57
N GLU A 47 6.51 1.59 15.68
CA GLU A 47 7.24 2.46 14.76
C GLU A 47 8.25 3.36 15.49
N PHE A 48 9.48 3.39 14.97
CA PHE A 48 10.65 4.11 15.49
C PHE A 48 11.02 3.83 16.96
N GLN A 49 10.49 2.75 17.56
CA GLN A 49 10.85 2.34 18.91
C GLN A 49 12.10 1.44 18.90
N GLY A 50 12.91 1.54 19.96
CA GLY A 50 14.11 0.71 20.08
C GLY A 50 13.76 -0.77 20.32
N HIS A 51 14.51 -1.69 19.70
CA HIS A 51 14.30 -3.14 19.89
C HIS A 51 14.19 -3.57 21.35
N PRO A 52 15.04 -3.10 22.31
CA PRO A 52 14.89 -3.48 23.72
C PRO A 52 13.54 -3.06 24.33
N GLN A 53 13.00 -1.91 23.92
CA GLN A 53 11.71 -1.41 24.41
C GLN A 53 10.57 -2.23 23.81
N ILE A 54 10.64 -2.52 22.50
CA ILE A 54 9.67 -3.38 21.82
C ILE A 54 9.61 -4.75 22.49
N GLN A 55 10.77 -5.39 22.71
CA GLN A 55 10.86 -6.72 23.33
C GLN A 55 10.34 -6.77 24.78
N ALA A 56 10.24 -5.61 25.47
CA ALA A 56 9.67 -5.53 26.81
C ALA A 56 8.13 -5.43 26.83
N THR A 57 7.48 -5.32 25.67
CA THR A 57 6.01 -5.29 25.57
C THR A 57 5.39 -6.69 25.72
N PRO A 58 4.07 -6.84 25.97
CA PRO A 58 3.45 -8.16 26.16
C PRO A 58 3.48 -9.08 24.94
N HIS A 59 3.50 -8.52 23.73
CA HIS A 59 3.40 -9.27 22.47
C HIS A 59 4.38 -8.71 21.41
N PRO A 60 5.71 -8.76 21.66
CA PRO A 60 6.67 -8.18 20.75
C PRO A 60 6.71 -8.97 19.43
N PRO A 61 7.00 -8.33 18.29
CA PRO A 61 7.45 -9.04 17.09
C PRO A 61 8.67 -9.92 17.40
N LYS A 62 8.87 -11.01 16.65
CA LYS A 62 9.98 -11.91 16.88
C LYS A 62 11.31 -11.20 16.60
N LEU A 63 12.25 -11.29 17.55
CA LEU A 63 13.65 -10.95 17.30
C LEU A 63 14.39 -12.22 16.83
N TRP A 64 14.85 -12.20 15.59
CA TRP A 64 15.52 -13.34 14.96
C TRP A 64 16.97 -13.46 15.39
N LYS A 65 17.44 -14.70 15.58
CA LYS A 65 18.86 -15.02 15.80
C LYS A 65 19.53 -15.46 14.51
N GLU A 66 20.85 -15.32 14.43
CA GLU A 66 21.63 -15.62 13.22
C GLU A 66 21.53 -17.08 12.75
N ASP A 67 21.33 -18.02 13.68
CA ASP A 67 21.21 -19.46 13.43
C ASP A 67 19.78 -19.90 13.13
N GLU A 68 18.79 -19.01 13.27
CA GLU A 68 17.40 -19.29 12.90
C GLU A 68 17.19 -19.13 11.40
N LEU A 69 16.47 -20.10 10.82
CA LEU A 69 16.12 -20.13 9.41
C LEU A 69 14.60 -20.09 9.24
N ILE A 70 14.15 -19.40 8.20
CA ILE A 70 12.76 -19.43 7.76
C ILE A 70 12.51 -20.76 7.01
N ASN A 71 11.89 -21.70 7.69
CA ASN A 71 11.43 -22.97 7.15
C ASN A 71 9.90 -23.05 7.24
N GLU A 72 9.30 -24.13 6.77
CA GLU A 72 7.84 -24.31 6.75
C GLU A 72 7.19 -24.13 8.14
N ALA A 73 7.83 -24.65 9.20
CA ALA A 73 7.33 -24.50 10.57
C ALA A 73 7.40 -23.05 11.06
N GLU A 74 8.48 -22.32 10.74
CA GLU A 74 8.61 -20.91 11.10
C GLU A 74 7.69 -20.00 10.28
N ILE A 75 7.42 -20.33 9.02
CA ILE A 75 6.40 -19.68 8.19
C ILE A 75 5.04 -19.81 8.88
N GLN A 76 4.63 -21.01 9.27
CA GLN A 76 3.35 -21.22 9.94
C GLN A 76 3.25 -20.41 11.25
N LYS A 77 4.29 -20.44 12.08
CA LYS A 77 4.34 -19.63 13.31
C LYS A 77 4.27 -18.12 13.02
N ALA A 78 4.87 -17.64 11.93
CA ALA A 78 4.82 -16.23 11.56
C ALA A 78 3.38 -15.79 11.24
N ARG A 79 2.60 -16.60 10.50
CA ARG A 79 1.17 -16.33 10.24
C ARG A 79 0.36 -16.20 11.54
N GLU A 80 0.71 -16.97 12.55
CA GLU A 80 0.02 -16.98 13.85
C GLU A 80 0.33 -15.74 14.70
N ARG A 81 1.49 -15.09 14.51
CA ARG A 81 1.93 -13.90 15.26
C ARG A 81 1.28 -12.58 14.81
N ILE A 82 0.52 -12.58 13.72
CA ILE A 82 -0.18 -11.38 13.27
C ILE A 82 -1.28 -11.01 14.28
N LEU A 83 -1.06 -9.93 15.00
CA LEU A 83 -1.97 -9.37 16.00
C LEU A 83 -1.72 -7.87 16.18
N PHE A 84 -2.79 -7.11 16.46
CA PHE A 84 -2.68 -5.69 16.78
C PHE A 84 -2.15 -5.48 18.21
N ARG A 85 -1.33 -4.44 18.38
CA ARG A 85 -0.70 -4.08 19.67
C ARG A 85 -1.35 -2.83 20.26
N GLU A 86 -1.20 -2.67 21.57
CA GLU A 86 -1.67 -1.48 22.28
C GLU A 86 -0.62 -0.37 22.25
N TYR A 87 -1.06 0.85 21.95
CA TYR A 87 -0.17 2.03 21.95
C TYR A 87 0.33 2.40 23.35
N LYS A 88 -0.41 2.06 24.42
CA LYS A 88 -0.11 2.46 25.81
C LYS A 88 1.29 2.09 26.33
N TYR A 89 1.95 1.11 25.72
CA TYR A 89 3.25 0.61 26.19
C TYR A 89 4.44 1.40 25.66
N LEU A 90 4.36 1.92 24.43
CA LEU A 90 5.49 2.56 23.76
C LEU A 90 5.16 3.99 23.31
N ARG A 91 3.93 4.20 22.85
CA ARG A 91 3.45 5.46 22.27
C ARG A 91 2.11 5.86 22.91
N PRO A 92 2.05 6.18 24.22
CA PRO A 92 0.78 6.41 24.92
C PRO A 92 0.13 7.77 24.62
N VAL A 93 0.86 8.69 23.99
CA VAL A 93 0.42 10.08 23.74
C VAL A 93 0.21 10.32 22.24
N PRO A 94 -0.79 11.12 21.84
CA PRO A 94 -1.01 11.47 20.44
C PRO A 94 0.23 12.07 19.76
N GLU A 95 0.51 11.65 18.53
CA GLU A 95 1.66 12.10 17.74
C GLU A 95 1.20 12.49 16.33
N PRO A 96 1.69 13.61 15.75
CA PRO A 96 1.22 14.10 14.45
C PRO A 96 1.33 13.08 13.31
N TYR A 97 2.42 12.31 13.28
CA TYR A 97 2.72 11.27 12.27
C TYR A 97 2.41 9.86 12.78
N ALA A 98 1.47 9.72 13.72
CA ALA A 98 0.97 8.40 14.12
C ALA A 98 -0.47 8.51 14.61
N HIS A 99 -0.81 7.80 15.67
CA HIS A 99 -2.13 7.85 16.28
C HIS A 99 -2.44 9.22 16.93
N TRP A 100 -3.71 9.62 16.91
CA TRP A 100 -4.16 10.91 17.44
C TRP A 100 -4.98 10.82 18.74
N SER A 101 -4.97 9.68 19.43
CA SER A 101 -5.74 9.47 20.68
C SER A 101 -4.88 8.91 21.81
N PHE A 102 -5.07 9.38 23.05
CA PHE A 102 -4.33 8.83 24.18
C PHE A 102 -4.57 7.33 24.34
N ASN A 103 -3.49 6.57 24.53
CA ASN A 103 -3.54 5.12 24.65
C ASN A 103 -4.40 4.48 23.55
N ALA A 104 -4.17 4.87 22.30
CA ALA A 104 -4.94 4.39 21.16
C ALA A 104 -5.14 2.87 21.22
N LYS A 105 -6.35 2.45 20.87
CA LYS A 105 -6.74 1.04 20.87
C LYS A 105 -6.00 0.28 19.76
N PRO A 106 -5.80 -1.04 19.92
CA PRO A 106 -5.33 -1.89 18.83
C PRO A 106 -6.20 -1.70 17.58
N GLY A 107 -5.56 -1.69 16.40
CA GLY A 107 -6.22 -1.42 15.13
C GLY A 107 -6.29 0.06 14.72
N THR A 108 -5.82 0.99 15.57
CA THR A 108 -5.74 2.41 15.21
C THR A 108 -4.64 2.65 14.18
N ILE A 109 -5.01 3.34 13.09
CA ILE A 109 -4.15 3.71 11.97
C ILE A 109 -3.29 4.96 12.24
N THR A 110 -2.25 5.16 11.41
CA THR A 110 -1.33 6.31 11.39
C THR A 110 -1.62 7.24 10.21
N ASP A 111 -0.67 8.13 9.86
CA ASP A 111 -0.79 8.99 8.69
C ASP A 111 -0.75 8.25 7.35
N ASP A 112 -0.13 7.07 7.28
CA ASP A 112 -0.15 6.21 6.11
C ASP A 112 -1.55 6.05 5.55
N SER A 113 -2.51 5.77 6.43
CA SER A 113 -3.91 5.65 6.07
C SER A 113 -4.61 6.99 5.97
N ARG A 114 -4.25 8.01 6.76
CA ARG A 114 -4.86 9.36 6.61
C ARG A 114 -4.58 9.98 5.24
N HIS A 115 -3.40 9.73 4.65
CA HIS A 115 -3.12 10.11 3.27
C HIS A 115 -4.07 9.46 2.26
N LYS A 116 -4.53 8.24 2.53
CA LYS A 116 -5.56 7.54 1.73
C LYS A 116 -6.94 8.13 1.96
N ILE A 117 -7.28 8.51 3.19
CA ILE A 117 -8.54 9.20 3.51
C ILE A 117 -8.67 10.45 2.63
N ILE A 118 -7.62 11.28 2.56
CA ILE A 118 -7.62 12.51 1.76
C ILE A 118 -7.76 12.21 0.25
N LEU A 119 -7.10 11.16 -0.26
CA LEU A 119 -7.29 10.70 -1.64
C LEU A 119 -8.75 10.30 -1.89
N MET A 120 -9.34 9.51 -0.99
CA MET A 120 -10.71 9.04 -1.11
C MET A 120 -11.72 10.20 -1.08
N HIS A 121 -11.49 11.22 -0.26
CA HIS A 121 -12.28 12.45 -0.24
C HIS A 121 -12.20 13.19 -1.58
N MET A 122 -11.00 13.36 -2.13
CA MET A 122 -10.82 14.00 -3.43
C MET A 122 -11.58 13.26 -4.53
N LEU A 123 -11.45 11.93 -4.58
CA LEU A 123 -12.12 11.08 -5.56
C LEU A 123 -13.64 11.11 -5.41
N ARG A 124 -14.15 11.07 -4.17
CA ARG A 124 -15.59 11.17 -3.88
C ARG A 124 -16.17 12.51 -4.32
N ASN A 125 -15.48 13.62 -4.01
CA ASN A 125 -15.90 14.96 -4.42
C ASN A 125 -15.89 15.09 -5.95
N ALA A 126 -14.82 14.61 -6.62
CA ALA A 126 -14.76 14.61 -8.08
C ALA A 126 -15.91 13.81 -8.72
N LEU A 127 -16.29 12.68 -8.11
CA LEU A 127 -17.44 11.89 -8.56
C LEU A 127 -18.77 12.65 -8.38
N GLN A 128 -18.98 13.26 -7.20
CA GLN A 128 -20.21 14.01 -6.88
C GLN A 128 -20.39 15.26 -7.74
N GLU A 129 -19.29 15.98 -8.00
CA GLU A 129 -19.28 17.22 -8.79
C GLU A 129 -19.10 16.97 -10.29
N ASN A 130 -18.90 15.71 -10.71
CA ASN A 130 -18.53 15.33 -12.07
C ASN A 130 -17.29 16.10 -12.59
N GLN A 131 -16.32 16.33 -11.71
CA GLN A 131 -15.08 17.07 -11.98
C GLN A 131 -14.01 16.12 -12.54
N TRP A 132 -14.01 15.94 -13.86
CA TRP A 132 -13.04 15.11 -14.59
C TRP A 132 -12.51 15.84 -15.83
N PRO A 133 -11.23 15.69 -16.20
CA PRO A 133 -10.21 14.92 -15.47
C PRO A 133 -9.71 15.63 -14.20
N VAL A 134 -9.32 14.86 -13.19
CA VAL A 134 -8.63 15.38 -12.00
C VAL A 134 -7.14 15.57 -12.29
N LYS A 135 -6.52 16.40 -11.44
CA LYS A 135 -5.12 16.87 -11.51
C LYS A 135 -4.53 16.89 -10.10
N GLU A 136 -3.21 17.00 -9.98
CA GLU A 136 -2.51 17.15 -8.71
C GLU A 136 -3.03 18.31 -7.87
N THR A 137 -3.49 19.40 -8.50
CA THR A 137 -4.08 20.56 -7.79
C THR A 137 -5.39 20.22 -7.07
N HIS A 138 -6.14 19.22 -7.54
CA HIS A 138 -7.36 18.73 -6.87
C HIS A 138 -6.99 17.96 -5.60
N LEU A 139 -5.97 17.10 -5.66
CA LEU A 139 -5.43 16.43 -4.47
C LEU A 139 -4.87 17.45 -3.48
N ALA A 140 -4.10 18.43 -3.94
CA ALA A 140 -3.55 19.49 -3.12
C ALA A 140 -4.64 20.29 -2.37
N LYS A 141 -5.74 20.63 -3.07
CA LYS A 141 -6.92 21.27 -2.46
C LYS A 141 -7.60 20.37 -1.44
N ALA A 142 -7.68 19.07 -1.69
CA ALA A 142 -8.24 18.12 -0.72
C ALA A 142 -7.43 18.12 0.59
N TYR A 143 -6.09 18.12 0.50
CA TYR A 143 -5.21 18.28 1.67
C TYR A 143 -5.49 19.56 2.45
N LEU A 144 -5.60 20.72 1.77
CA LEU A 144 -5.92 21.98 2.46
C LEU A 144 -7.30 21.92 3.14
N SER A 145 -8.29 21.35 2.46
CA SER A 145 -9.65 21.26 2.97
C SER A 145 -9.79 20.29 4.16
N TRP A 146 -8.88 19.31 4.29
CA TRP A 146 -8.93 18.28 5.32
C TRP A 146 -8.95 18.85 6.74
N SER A 147 -8.15 19.89 7.01
CA SER A 147 -8.14 20.62 8.29
C SER A 147 -9.50 21.19 8.70
N ASN A 148 -10.41 21.39 7.75
CA ASN A 148 -11.75 21.92 7.97
C ASN A 148 -12.85 20.85 7.88
N SER A 149 -12.47 19.58 7.74
CA SER A 149 -13.42 18.46 7.66
C SER A 149 -14.19 18.28 8.97
N ASN A 150 -15.33 17.58 8.88
CA ASN A 150 -16.13 17.25 10.04
C ASN A 150 -15.36 16.37 11.03
N THR A 151 -14.53 15.46 10.53
CA THR A 151 -13.64 14.61 11.33
C THR A 151 -12.72 15.46 12.21
N ILE A 152 -11.99 16.42 11.62
CA ILE A 152 -11.08 17.28 12.39
C ILE A 152 -11.82 18.14 13.41
N LYS A 153 -13.00 18.67 13.05
CA LYS A 153 -13.77 19.55 13.95
C LYS A 153 -14.41 18.83 15.13
N ARG A 154 -14.76 17.55 14.98
CA ARG A 154 -15.51 16.81 16.01
C ARG A 154 -14.62 16.21 17.09
N HIS A 155 -13.34 15.98 16.78
CA HIS A 155 -12.39 15.34 17.67
C HIS A 155 -11.48 16.39 18.33
N PRO A 156 -11.53 16.56 19.67
CA PRO A 156 -10.69 17.54 20.37
C PRO A 156 -9.20 17.31 20.12
N GLY A 157 -8.47 18.37 19.76
CA GLY A 157 -7.02 18.36 19.52
C GLY A 157 -6.58 17.90 18.13
N TYR A 158 -7.49 17.36 17.30
CA TYR A 158 -7.16 16.92 15.94
C TYR A 158 -6.78 18.09 15.04
N ASP A 159 -7.32 19.28 15.29
CA ASP A 159 -6.96 20.52 14.59
C ASP A 159 -5.47 20.84 14.74
N THR A 160 -4.95 20.73 15.97
CA THR A 160 -3.54 20.99 16.29
C THR A 160 -2.63 19.92 15.68
N LEU A 161 -2.98 18.64 15.86
CA LEU A 161 -2.21 17.51 15.32
C LEU A 161 -2.20 17.53 13.77
N CYS A 162 -3.34 17.82 13.14
CA CYS A 162 -3.45 17.95 11.69
C CYS A 162 -2.59 19.10 11.15
N ALA A 163 -2.57 20.25 11.83
CA ALA A 163 -1.73 21.38 11.44
C ALA A 163 -0.23 21.04 11.54
N GLN A 164 0.18 20.29 12.58
CA GLN A 164 1.56 19.85 12.76
C GLN A 164 1.98 18.82 11.71
N TRP A 165 1.12 17.82 11.44
CA TRP A 165 1.33 16.78 10.44
C TRP A 165 1.48 17.34 9.03
N LEU A 166 0.56 18.23 8.61
CA LEU A 166 0.52 18.74 7.23
C LEU A 166 1.35 20.01 7.02
N ASN A 167 2.07 20.51 8.04
CA ASN A 167 2.80 21.79 7.97
C ASN A 167 3.75 21.87 6.78
N GLU A 168 4.55 20.82 6.55
CA GLU A 168 5.51 20.79 5.45
C GLU A 168 4.80 20.64 4.09
N SER A 169 3.79 19.78 4.03
CA SER A 169 2.94 19.59 2.84
C SER A 169 2.20 20.87 2.43
N TYR A 170 1.69 21.65 3.39
CA TYR A 170 0.99 22.91 3.09
C TYR A 170 1.89 23.93 2.41
N LYS A 171 3.19 23.98 2.73
CA LYS A 171 4.13 24.87 2.04
C LYS A 171 4.30 24.48 0.58
N ALA A 172 4.42 23.18 0.30
CA ALA A 172 4.49 22.66 -1.06
C ALA A 172 3.17 22.88 -1.83
N ILE A 173 2.03 22.63 -1.19
CA ILE A 173 0.69 22.85 -1.78
C ILE A 173 0.47 24.32 -2.12
N ASN A 174 0.79 25.24 -1.20
CA ASN A 174 0.66 26.67 -1.46
C ASN A 174 1.49 27.11 -2.67
N TRP A 175 2.69 26.56 -2.83
CA TRP A 175 3.51 26.80 -4.01
C TRP A 175 2.88 26.24 -5.28
N LEU A 176 2.40 25.00 -5.26
CA LEU A 176 1.69 24.36 -6.38
C LEU A 176 0.46 25.19 -6.81
N LEU A 177 -0.25 25.78 -5.85
CA LEU A 177 -1.41 26.64 -6.09
C LEU A 177 -1.06 28.10 -6.43
N GLY A 178 0.22 28.42 -6.61
CA GLY A 178 0.68 29.70 -7.15
C GLY A 178 1.17 30.71 -6.13
N SER A 179 1.06 30.45 -4.82
CA SER A 179 1.66 31.32 -3.81
C SER A 179 3.19 31.28 -3.87
N ARG A 180 3.83 32.43 -3.65
CA ARG A 180 5.29 32.58 -3.57
C ARG A 180 5.72 33.30 -2.29
N GLN A 181 4.85 33.33 -1.28
CA GLN A 181 5.14 33.99 -0.02
C GLN A 181 6.15 33.18 0.81
N THR A 182 7.33 33.74 1.04
CA THR A 182 8.37 33.16 1.91
C THR A 182 7.80 32.86 3.30
N GLY A 183 8.18 31.73 3.88
CA GLY A 183 7.62 31.22 5.14
C GLY A 183 6.42 30.30 4.96
N ASN A 184 5.59 30.54 3.92
CA ASN A 184 4.31 29.88 3.73
C ASN A 184 4.20 29.05 2.44
N ALA A 185 5.08 29.28 1.47
CA ALA A 185 5.10 28.57 0.19
C ALA A 185 6.55 28.29 -0.26
N TYR A 186 6.86 27.04 -0.56
CA TYR A 186 8.19 26.61 -1.03
C TYR A 186 8.09 25.63 -2.21
N PRO A 187 9.09 25.59 -3.12
CA PRO A 187 9.09 24.68 -4.26
C PRO A 187 8.83 23.22 -3.87
N LEU A 188 8.11 22.49 -4.71
CA LEU A 188 7.82 21.05 -4.50
C LEU A 188 9.09 20.23 -4.32
N GLN A 189 10.13 20.57 -5.10
CA GLN A 189 11.43 19.93 -5.07
C GLN A 189 12.16 20.11 -3.74
N ARG A 190 11.72 21.02 -2.87
CA ARG A 190 12.27 21.23 -1.53
C ARG A 190 11.56 20.39 -0.46
N LEU A 191 10.35 19.89 -0.73
CA LEU A 191 9.55 19.14 0.25
C LEU A 191 10.42 18.05 0.88
N TRP A 192 10.45 18.01 2.21
CA TRP A 192 11.29 17.09 2.99
C TRP A 192 12.78 17.15 2.63
N ASN A 193 13.30 18.35 2.36
CA ASN A 193 14.68 18.55 1.93
C ASN A 193 15.04 17.79 0.63
N ALA A 194 14.09 17.74 -0.30
CA ALA A 194 14.22 17.04 -1.58
C ALA A 194 14.34 15.51 -1.47
N LEU A 195 14.08 14.93 -0.30
CA LEU A 195 14.18 13.48 -0.11
C LEU A 195 13.12 12.73 -0.93
N PRO A 196 13.47 11.57 -1.51
CA PRO A 196 12.56 10.72 -2.27
C PRO A 196 11.70 9.88 -1.29
N THR A 197 10.68 10.47 -0.68
CA THR A 197 9.92 9.86 0.42
C THR A 197 8.92 8.78 -0.01
N CYS A 198 8.48 7.93 0.92
CA CYS A 198 7.43 6.91 0.71
C CYS A 198 6.00 7.49 0.60
N TYR A 199 5.84 8.81 0.45
CA TYR A 199 4.54 9.50 0.51
C TYR A 199 3.54 9.00 -0.55
N GLY A 200 4.00 8.67 -1.75
CA GLY A 200 3.17 8.01 -2.77
C GLY A 200 2.72 6.60 -2.39
N GLN A 201 3.54 5.86 -1.63
CA GLN A 201 3.19 4.53 -1.11
C GLN A 201 2.14 4.62 0.00
N MET A 202 2.16 5.71 0.76
CA MET A 202 1.12 6.00 1.74
C MET A 202 -0.19 6.41 1.06
N SER A 203 -0.14 7.27 0.04
CA SER A 203 -1.33 7.93 -0.49
C SER A 203 -1.98 7.21 -1.67
N LEU A 204 -1.21 6.70 -2.62
CA LEU A 204 -1.68 6.49 -4.01
C LEU A 204 -2.05 5.04 -4.36
N LEU A 205 -1.78 4.07 -3.49
CA LEU A 205 -2.10 2.65 -3.74
C LEU A 205 -3.56 2.39 -4.19
N PRO A 206 -4.58 3.08 -3.63
CA PRO A 206 -5.97 2.88 -4.07
C PRO A 206 -6.24 3.16 -5.55
N LEU A 207 -5.38 3.94 -6.24
CA LEU A 207 -5.55 4.24 -7.66
C LEU A 207 -5.46 3.00 -8.55
N ALA A 208 -4.81 1.93 -8.10
CA ALA A 208 -4.77 0.65 -8.79
C ALA A 208 -6.17 0.08 -9.05
N ALA A 209 -7.11 0.30 -8.11
CA ALA A 209 -8.48 -0.21 -8.20
C ALA A 209 -9.32 0.44 -9.31
N ILE A 210 -8.89 1.60 -9.81
CA ILE A 210 -9.53 2.30 -10.93
C ILE A 210 -9.18 1.62 -12.27
N TYR A 211 -7.99 1.01 -12.36
CA TYR A 211 -7.42 0.44 -13.59
C TYR A 211 -6.92 -1.00 -13.41
N PRO A 212 -7.78 -1.93 -12.92
CA PRO A 212 -7.36 -3.32 -12.69
C PRO A 212 -6.96 -3.98 -14.01
N GLY A 213 -5.79 -4.62 -14.02
CA GLY A 213 -5.22 -5.23 -15.22
C GLY A 213 -4.64 -4.24 -16.23
N GLU A 214 -4.60 -2.95 -15.93
CA GLU A 214 -4.06 -1.90 -16.82
C GLU A 214 -2.88 -1.15 -16.16
N PRO A 215 -1.69 -1.78 -15.99
CA PRO A 215 -0.57 -1.23 -15.24
C PRO A 215 -0.11 0.16 -15.70
N VAL A 216 -0.07 0.43 -17.01
CA VAL A 216 0.37 1.73 -17.56
C VAL A 216 -0.59 2.87 -17.17
N LYS A 217 -1.91 2.62 -17.16
CA LYS A 217 -2.89 3.63 -16.74
C LYS A 217 -2.81 3.88 -15.24
N ALA A 218 -2.67 2.82 -14.45
CA ALA A 218 -2.51 2.90 -13.00
C ALA A 218 -1.24 3.66 -12.60
N TYR A 219 -0.10 3.33 -13.23
CA TYR A 219 1.16 4.06 -13.12
C TYR A 219 0.94 5.54 -13.42
N THR A 220 0.33 5.84 -14.57
CA THR A 220 0.21 7.23 -15.03
C THR A 220 -0.69 8.05 -14.11
N ALA A 221 -1.78 7.48 -13.61
CA ALA A 221 -2.65 8.13 -12.64
C ALA A 221 -1.90 8.48 -11.34
N ALA A 222 -1.11 7.55 -10.80
CA ALA A 222 -0.27 7.80 -9.63
C ALA A 222 0.78 8.88 -9.92
N TYR A 223 1.52 8.74 -11.02
CA TYR A 223 2.58 9.68 -11.41
C TYR A 223 2.08 11.11 -11.56
N LYS A 224 0.86 11.30 -12.10
CA LYS A 224 0.25 12.63 -12.28
C LYS A 224 -0.23 13.25 -10.98
N LEU A 225 -0.65 12.46 -9.99
CA LEU A 225 -1.10 12.99 -8.69
C LEU A 225 0.04 13.19 -7.68
N ALA A 226 1.18 12.55 -7.89
CA ALA A 226 2.33 12.50 -6.99
C ALA A 226 3.15 13.82 -6.91
N TYR A 227 2.50 14.95 -6.65
CA TYR A 227 3.18 16.25 -6.51
C TYR A 227 4.18 16.31 -5.35
N PHE A 228 4.00 15.44 -4.36
CA PHE A 228 4.85 15.31 -3.17
C PHE A 228 6.03 14.35 -3.37
N ASP A 229 6.02 13.52 -4.41
CA ASP A 229 7.12 12.58 -4.66
C ASP A 229 8.23 13.29 -5.45
N ASN A 230 9.44 13.25 -4.89
CA ASN A 230 10.66 13.84 -5.44
C ASN A 230 11.59 12.77 -6.01
N GLY A 231 12.39 13.16 -7.01
CA GLY A 231 13.41 12.30 -7.62
C GLY A 231 12.84 10.96 -8.11
N PHE A 232 13.55 9.87 -7.80
CA PHE A 232 13.16 8.52 -8.21
C PHE A 232 11.92 7.98 -7.48
N ALA A 233 11.50 8.56 -6.35
CA ALA A 233 10.31 8.10 -5.62
C ALA A 233 9.06 8.18 -6.49
N ARG A 234 8.98 9.17 -7.39
CA ARG A 234 7.82 9.33 -8.27
C ARG A 234 7.64 8.14 -9.21
N ASP A 235 8.73 7.66 -9.81
CA ASP A 235 8.72 6.44 -10.63
C ASP A 235 8.40 5.20 -9.78
N MET A 236 9.15 5.01 -8.69
CA MET A 236 9.02 3.83 -7.83
C MET A 236 7.60 3.67 -7.25
N ASN A 237 7.04 4.74 -6.72
CA ASN A 237 5.69 4.72 -6.13
C ASN A 237 4.64 4.47 -7.21
N SER A 238 4.82 5.03 -8.41
CA SER A 238 3.91 4.77 -9.55
C SER A 238 4.01 3.34 -10.06
N ALA A 239 5.22 2.76 -10.07
CA ALA A 239 5.44 1.36 -10.43
C ALA A 239 4.78 0.39 -9.44
N LEU A 240 4.76 0.71 -8.14
CA LEU A 240 4.01 -0.07 -7.14
C LEU A 240 2.50 -0.09 -7.45
N VAL A 241 1.92 1.06 -7.82
CA VAL A 241 0.50 1.12 -8.23
C VAL A 241 0.25 0.31 -9.50
N ALA A 242 1.20 0.27 -10.44
CA ALA A 242 1.16 -0.60 -11.62
C ALA A 242 1.15 -2.10 -11.25
N GLY A 243 2.00 -2.49 -10.29
CA GLY A 243 2.03 -3.83 -9.72
C GLY A 243 0.71 -4.21 -9.06
N LEU A 244 0.12 -3.32 -8.26
CA LEU A 244 -1.17 -3.54 -7.62
C LEU A 244 -2.31 -3.69 -8.65
N ALA A 245 -2.29 -2.91 -9.73
CA ALA A 245 -3.24 -3.05 -10.81
C ALA A 245 -3.17 -4.45 -11.44
N LYS A 246 -1.96 -5.00 -11.60
CA LYS A 246 -1.77 -6.38 -12.03
C LYS A 246 -2.27 -7.39 -10.98
N ALA A 247 -1.95 -7.19 -9.70
CA ALA A 247 -2.36 -8.06 -8.60
C ALA A 247 -3.88 -8.29 -8.53
N LEU A 248 -4.67 -7.23 -8.75
CA LEU A 248 -6.14 -7.25 -8.68
C LEU A 248 -6.82 -8.23 -9.64
N ILE A 249 -6.15 -8.61 -10.74
CA ILE A 249 -6.70 -9.53 -11.75
C ILE A 249 -6.13 -10.95 -11.66
N LEU A 250 -5.19 -11.20 -10.75
CA LEU A 250 -4.62 -12.53 -10.57
C LEU A 250 -5.63 -13.48 -9.92
N ASP A 251 -5.43 -14.79 -10.08
CA ASP A 251 -6.30 -15.81 -9.48
C ASP A 251 -5.44 -16.73 -8.60
N PRO A 252 -5.48 -16.56 -7.26
CA PRO A 252 -4.65 -17.35 -6.35
C PRO A 252 -5.05 -18.81 -6.27
N GLU A 253 -6.24 -19.20 -6.73
CA GLU A 253 -6.67 -20.61 -6.76
C GLU A 253 -6.02 -21.39 -7.91
N LYS A 254 -5.46 -20.69 -8.91
CA LYS A 254 -4.93 -21.28 -10.14
C LYS A 254 -3.41 -21.26 -10.25
N ARG A 255 -2.73 -20.65 -9.28
CA ARG A 255 -1.30 -20.33 -9.37
C ARG A 255 -0.65 -20.45 -8.00
N SER A 256 0.62 -20.85 -7.99
CA SER A 256 1.44 -20.79 -6.79
C SER A 256 1.73 -19.34 -6.37
N ASN A 257 2.08 -19.13 -5.10
CA ASN A 257 2.47 -17.81 -4.62
C ASN A 257 3.65 -17.23 -5.41
N GLU A 258 4.64 -18.05 -5.76
CA GLU A 258 5.79 -17.63 -6.56
C GLU A 258 5.38 -17.10 -7.94
N GLU A 259 4.47 -17.80 -8.64
CA GLU A 259 3.96 -17.36 -9.94
C GLU A 259 3.15 -16.05 -9.84
N LEU A 260 2.31 -15.92 -8.80
CA LEU A 260 1.52 -14.71 -8.55
C LEU A 260 2.44 -13.50 -8.33
N TRP A 261 3.40 -13.62 -7.42
CA TRP A 261 4.32 -12.54 -7.10
C TRP A 261 5.30 -12.25 -8.22
N LYS A 262 5.70 -13.25 -9.00
CA LYS A 262 6.47 -13.03 -10.22
C LYS A 262 5.72 -12.13 -11.20
N GLU A 263 4.43 -12.39 -11.46
CA GLU A 263 3.66 -11.52 -12.36
C GLU A 263 3.50 -10.08 -11.82
N VAL A 264 3.41 -9.91 -10.51
CA VAL A 264 3.40 -8.58 -9.88
C VAL A 264 4.74 -7.88 -10.06
N ILE A 265 5.86 -8.54 -9.73
CA ILE A 265 7.21 -7.98 -9.86
C ILE A 265 7.53 -7.66 -11.32
N ASP A 266 7.15 -8.53 -12.25
CA ASP A 266 7.32 -8.29 -13.69
C ASP A 266 6.51 -7.07 -14.14
N ALA A 267 5.27 -6.87 -13.63
CA ALA A 267 4.50 -5.68 -13.93
C ALA A 267 5.15 -4.39 -13.37
N ILE A 268 5.72 -4.44 -12.17
CA ILE A 268 6.47 -3.32 -11.57
C ILE A 268 7.69 -2.97 -12.42
N ARG A 269 8.50 -3.97 -12.82
CA ARG A 269 9.70 -3.77 -13.64
C ARG A 269 9.40 -3.27 -15.05
N ASN A 270 8.40 -3.86 -15.70
CA ASN A 270 8.13 -3.62 -17.12
C ASN A 270 7.24 -2.41 -17.39
N THR A 271 6.58 -1.85 -16.36
CA THR A 271 5.80 -0.62 -16.52
C THR A 271 6.67 0.60 -16.32
N ASP A 272 7.13 1.18 -17.42
CA ASP A 272 7.98 2.38 -17.45
C ASP A 272 7.58 3.34 -18.59
N PRO A 273 6.40 3.97 -18.53
CA PRO A 273 5.90 4.82 -19.61
C PRO A 273 6.71 6.12 -19.80
N TYR A 274 7.62 6.46 -18.88
CA TYR A 274 8.49 7.64 -18.95
C TYR A 274 9.96 7.28 -19.22
N ALA A 275 10.25 6.00 -19.54
CA ALA A 275 11.56 5.51 -19.93
C ALA A 275 12.69 5.82 -18.92
N TYR A 276 12.40 5.71 -17.62
CA TYR A 276 13.41 5.82 -16.56
C TYR A 276 14.57 4.82 -16.74
N ALA A 277 14.29 3.62 -17.28
CA ALA A 277 15.30 2.61 -17.58
C ALA A 277 16.20 2.96 -18.77
N GLU A 278 15.80 3.91 -19.62
CA GLU A 278 16.56 4.34 -20.79
C GLU A 278 17.40 5.60 -20.53
N VAL A 279 17.32 6.18 -19.33
CA VAL A 279 18.08 7.38 -18.97
C VAL A 279 19.59 7.07 -18.97
N PRO A 280 20.40 7.75 -19.82
CA PRO A 280 21.82 7.49 -19.91
C PRO A 280 22.55 7.65 -18.57
N TRP A 281 23.52 6.76 -18.31
CA TRP A 281 24.37 6.76 -17.10
C TRP A 281 23.63 6.61 -15.77
N SER A 282 22.36 6.19 -15.80
CA SER A 282 21.58 5.88 -14.60
C SER A 282 20.97 4.50 -14.71
N GLU A 283 20.81 3.85 -13.57
CA GLU A 283 19.96 2.68 -13.43
C GLU A 283 18.60 3.11 -12.89
N ARG A 284 17.50 2.54 -13.41
CA ARG A 284 16.16 2.78 -12.85
C ARG A 284 16.11 2.24 -11.42
N ALA A 285 15.77 3.08 -10.45
CA ALA A 285 15.76 2.73 -9.03
C ALA A 285 14.90 1.49 -8.73
N VAL A 286 13.75 1.33 -9.41
CA VAL A 286 12.91 0.12 -9.30
C VAL A 286 13.71 -1.16 -9.56
N ASN A 287 14.51 -1.21 -10.62
CA ASN A 287 15.29 -2.39 -10.97
C ASN A 287 16.39 -2.64 -9.95
N ARG A 288 17.17 -1.60 -9.64
CA ARG A 288 18.25 -1.65 -8.65
C ARG A 288 17.79 -2.26 -7.33
N TRP A 289 16.69 -1.75 -6.77
CA TRP A 289 16.24 -2.15 -5.44
C TRP A 289 15.57 -3.53 -5.42
N LEU A 290 14.95 -3.97 -6.53
CA LEU A 290 14.49 -5.35 -6.66
C LEU A 290 15.67 -6.33 -6.79
N ASP A 291 16.70 -5.97 -7.55
CA ASP A 291 17.92 -6.78 -7.71
C ASP A 291 18.71 -6.89 -6.39
N LEU A 292 18.75 -5.80 -5.60
CA LEU A 292 19.32 -5.83 -4.25
C LEU A 292 18.52 -6.72 -3.29
N ALA A 293 17.19 -6.71 -3.36
CA ALA A 293 16.38 -7.63 -2.56
C ALA A 293 16.71 -9.10 -2.89
N ASP A 294 16.86 -9.43 -4.17
CA ASP A 294 17.30 -10.77 -4.61
C ASP A 294 18.68 -11.13 -4.06
N LEU A 295 19.64 -10.22 -4.19
CA LEU A 295 21.01 -10.42 -3.69
C LEU A 295 21.03 -10.66 -2.17
N TYR A 296 20.28 -9.88 -1.41
CA TYR A 296 20.29 -9.95 0.05
C TYR A 296 19.57 -11.18 0.58
N VAL A 297 18.49 -11.60 -0.06
CA VAL A 297 17.82 -12.86 0.27
C VAL A 297 18.73 -14.05 -0.02
N GLN A 298 19.43 -14.05 -1.17
CA GLN A 298 20.39 -15.09 -1.49
C GLN A 298 21.52 -15.17 -0.45
N ARG A 299 22.11 -14.03 -0.08
CA ARG A 299 23.20 -13.96 0.91
C ARG A 299 22.73 -14.32 2.32
N ALA A 300 21.49 -14.01 2.66
CA ALA A 300 20.91 -14.35 3.95
C ALA A 300 20.76 -15.87 4.15
N GLY A 301 20.67 -16.65 3.06
CA GLY A 301 20.62 -18.11 3.12
C GLY A 301 19.44 -18.62 3.95
N GLY A 302 18.31 -17.91 3.92
CA GLY A 302 17.11 -18.22 4.71
C GLY A 302 17.12 -17.68 6.14
N SER A 303 18.16 -16.96 6.60
CA SER A 303 18.17 -16.35 7.94
C SER A 303 17.62 -14.90 7.92
N PRO A 304 16.47 -14.62 8.55
CA PRO A 304 15.96 -13.24 8.63
C PRO A 304 16.90 -12.28 9.35
N ALA A 305 17.61 -12.75 10.40
CA ALA A 305 18.59 -11.92 11.10
C ALA A 305 19.72 -11.44 10.16
N LYS A 306 20.23 -12.33 9.29
CA LYS A 306 21.26 -11.97 8.30
C LYS A 306 20.72 -11.06 7.20
N LEU A 307 19.45 -11.23 6.81
CA LEU A 307 18.80 -10.31 5.87
C LEU A 307 18.70 -8.90 6.47
N PHE A 308 18.20 -8.81 7.70
CA PHE A 308 18.02 -7.56 8.42
C PHE A 308 19.33 -6.84 8.69
N ASP A 309 20.41 -7.56 9.02
CA ASP A 309 21.76 -7.00 9.14
C ASP A 309 22.28 -6.42 7.81
N GLN A 310 21.99 -7.07 6.67
CA GLN A 310 22.35 -6.54 5.35
C GLN A 310 21.57 -5.28 5.00
N LEU A 311 20.25 -5.27 5.25
CA LEU A 311 19.41 -4.09 5.06
C LEU A 311 19.86 -2.93 5.95
N GLU A 312 20.22 -3.21 7.20
CA GLU A 312 20.73 -2.19 8.12
C GLU A 312 22.01 -1.54 7.60
N LYS A 313 22.95 -2.35 7.09
CA LYS A 313 24.21 -1.87 6.50
C LYS A 313 24.01 -1.08 5.23
N GLU A 314 23.15 -1.55 4.32
CA GLU A 314 22.85 -0.85 3.06
C GLU A 314 22.21 0.51 3.34
N LEU A 315 21.24 0.54 4.25
CA LEU A 315 20.38 1.70 4.51
C LEU A 315 20.88 2.54 5.69
N ALA A 316 22.15 2.41 6.08
CA ALA A 316 22.69 3.02 7.30
C ALA A 316 22.65 4.57 7.26
N ASN A 317 22.69 5.15 6.05
CA ASN A 317 22.68 6.61 5.85
C ASN A 317 21.34 7.12 5.29
N ASP A 318 20.39 6.23 5.04
CA ASP A 318 19.07 6.61 4.54
C ASP A 318 18.13 6.94 5.70
N VAL A 319 17.25 7.89 5.46
CA VAL A 319 16.10 8.05 6.33
C VAL A 319 15.12 6.92 6.03
N LYS A 320 14.65 6.23 7.07
CA LYS A 320 13.93 4.96 6.91
C LYS A 320 12.54 5.07 6.24
N TRP A 321 12.06 6.30 6.05
CA TRP A 321 10.85 6.64 5.29
C TRP A 321 11.13 7.13 3.84
N GLU A 322 12.35 6.96 3.33
CA GLU A 322 12.63 7.13 1.90
C GLU A 322 12.05 5.97 1.09
N ALA A 323 11.45 6.22 -0.07
CA ALA A 323 10.65 5.28 -0.84
C ALA A 323 11.32 3.93 -1.11
N HIS A 324 12.64 3.90 -1.30
CA HIS A 324 13.35 2.65 -1.54
C HIS A 324 13.43 1.75 -0.32
N VAL A 325 13.32 2.29 0.89
CA VAL A 325 13.42 1.53 2.14
C VAL A 325 12.24 0.55 2.31
N PRO A 326 10.96 0.98 2.43
CA PRO A 326 9.80 0.08 2.39
C PRO A 326 9.86 -0.85 1.19
N PHE A 327 10.21 -0.33 0.02
CA PHE A 327 10.26 -1.10 -1.22
C PHE A 327 11.21 -2.30 -1.12
N VAL A 328 12.48 -2.10 -0.78
CA VAL A 328 13.45 -3.20 -0.69
C VAL A 328 13.12 -4.15 0.46
N VAL A 329 12.61 -3.63 1.58
CA VAL A 329 12.23 -4.43 2.75
C VAL A 329 11.12 -5.40 2.37
N ILE A 330 10.00 -4.92 1.79
CA ILE A 330 8.85 -5.78 1.51
C ILE A 330 9.20 -6.89 0.51
N PHE A 331 9.98 -6.59 -0.53
CA PHE A 331 10.36 -7.59 -1.51
C PHE A 331 11.39 -8.57 -0.96
N SER A 332 12.26 -8.13 -0.04
CA SER A 332 13.20 -9.02 0.65
C SER A 332 12.47 -9.99 1.57
N VAL A 333 11.54 -9.52 2.40
CA VAL A 333 10.79 -10.40 3.32
C VAL A 333 9.82 -11.32 2.57
N LEU A 334 9.23 -10.86 1.46
CA LEU A 334 8.44 -11.71 0.57
C LEU A 334 9.25 -12.89 0.06
N LYS A 335 10.42 -12.60 -0.53
CA LYS A 335 11.29 -13.62 -1.12
C LYS A 335 11.84 -14.57 -0.05
N ILE A 336 12.30 -14.08 1.10
CA ILE A 336 12.84 -14.94 2.15
C ILE A 336 11.75 -15.86 2.74
N CYS A 337 10.51 -15.38 2.85
CA CYS A 337 9.34 -16.18 3.27
C CYS A 337 8.79 -17.09 2.17
N GLN A 338 9.52 -17.30 1.06
CA GLN A 338 9.07 -18.13 -0.07
C GLN A 338 7.70 -17.69 -0.58
N TYR A 339 7.50 -16.37 -0.62
CA TYR A 339 6.28 -15.72 -1.09
C TYR A 339 5.02 -16.02 -0.27
N ASP A 340 5.14 -16.56 0.95
CA ASP A 340 4.01 -16.70 1.85
C ASP A 340 3.47 -15.33 2.28
N PRO A 341 2.22 -14.98 1.96
CA PRO A 341 1.72 -13.61 2.13
C PRO A 341 1.66 -13.18 3.59
N LEU A 342 1.20 -14.05 4.48
CA LEU A 342 0.99 -13.71 5.89
C LEU A 342 2.29 -13.78 6.69
N ALA A 343 3.17 -14.75 6.41
CA ALA A 343 4.49 -14.77 7.03
C ALA A 343 5.33 -13.56 6.60
N ALA A 344 5.29 -13.17 5.33
CA ALA A 344 5.97 -11.96 4.85
C ALA A 344 5.41 -10.69 5.51
N LEU A 345 4.08 -10.57 5.63
CA LEU A 345 3.43 -9.46 6.33
C LEU A 345 3.84 -9.39 7.81
N GLN A 346 4.01 -10.53 8.47
CA GLN A 346 4.54 -10.57 9.83
C GLN A 346 6.02 -10.17 9.87
N LEU A 347 6.85 -10.65 8.95
CA LEU A 347 8.28 -10.30 8.94
C LEU A 347 8.55 -8.83 8.59
N SER A 348 7.67 -8.17 7.84
CA SER A 348 7.86 -6.75 7.50
C SER A 348 7.87 -5.83 8.73
N ILE A 349 7.28 -6.28 9.86
CA ILE A 349 7.33 -5.56 11.14
C ILE A 349 8.38 -6.13 12.12
N GLU A 350 9.26 -7.02 11.68
CA GLU A 350 10.28 -7.66 12.52
C GLU A 350 11.69 -7.09 12.29
N TRP A 351 11.89 -6.25 11.27
CA TRP A 351 13.17 -5.57 11.02
C TRP A 351 13.41 -4.39 11.98
N GLY A 352 12.48 -3.43 12.04
CA GLY A 352 12.64 -2.19 12.80
C GLY A 352 12.17 -0.95 12.02
N TRP A 353 12.27 0.24 12.64
CA TRP A 353 12.10 1.54 11.98
C TRP A 353 10.66 1.90 11.58
N ASP A 354 10.39 2.10 10.30
CA ASP A 354 9.12 2.57 9.70
C ASP A 354 8.15 1.38 9.47
N HIS A 355 7.77 0.74 10.57
CA HIS A 355 7.11 -0.57 10.58
C HIS A 355 5.75 -0.55 9.86
N ASP A 356 4.97 0.51 10.04
CA ASP A 356 3.65 0.70 9.46
C ASP A 356 3.72 0.92 7.95
N SER A 357 4.64 1.74 7.44
CA SER A 357 4.83 1.90 5.99
C SER A 357 5.16 0.58 5.29
N TYR A 358 6.01 -0.24 5.91
CA TYR A 358 6.41 -1.52 5.32
C TYR A 358 5.22 -2.47 5.26
N ALA A 359 4.51 -2.60 6.38
CA ALA A 359 3.40 -3.53 6.52
C ALA A 359 2.18 -3.09 5.71
N GLN A 360 1.85 -1.80 5.64
CA GLN A 360 0.71 -1.34 4.85
C GLN A 360 0.92 -1.51 3.35
N LEU A 361 2.14 -1.29 2.87
CA LEU A 361 2.45 -1.52 1.47
C LEU A 361 2.30 -2.99 1.12
N LEU A 362 2.91 -3.88 1.91
CA LEU A 362 2.80 -5.33 1.70
C LEU A 362 1.37 -5.83 1.87
N GLY A 363 0.66 -5.35 2.89
CA GLY A 363 -0.73 -5.67 3.15
C GLY A 363 -1.66 -5.30 1.99
N ALA A 364 -1.41 -4.18 1.31
CA ALA A 364 -2.16 -3.79 0.11
C ALA A 364 -2.03 -4.83 -1.01
N PHE A 365 -0.82 -5.33 -1.28
CA PHE A 365 -0.60 -6.38 -2.28
C PHE A 365 -1.21 -7.71 -1.86
N VAL A 366 -1.05 -8.11 -0.60
CA VAL A 366 -1.67 -9.33 -0.07
C VAL A 366 -3.19 -9.27 -0.27
N GLY A 367 -3.83 -8.17 0.10
CA GLY A 367 -5.26 -8.00 -0.14
C GLY A 367 -5.64 -8.05 -1.62
N ALA A 368 -4.90 -7.36 -2.49
CA ALA A 368 -5.16 -7.31 -3.92
C ALA A 368 -5.07 -8.69 -4.60
N ILE A 369 -4.12 -9.54 -4.16
CA ILE A 369 -3.91 -10.88 -4.72
C ILE A 369 -4.93 -11.88 -4.15
N TYR A 370 -5.13 -11.89 -2.83
CA TYR A 370 -5.79 -13.01 -2.14
C TYR A 370 -7.24 -12.74 -1.71
N GLY A 371 -7.75 -11.52 -1.83
CA GLY A 371 -9.12 -11.19 -1.39
C GLY A 371 -9.25 -11.05 0.13
N THR A 372 -10.46 -10.81 0.64
CA THR A 372 -10.65 -10.46 2.05
C THR A 372 -10.46 -11.64 3.00
N GLU A 373 -10.70 -12.85 2.53
CA GLU A 373 -10.65 -14.08 3.34
C GLU A 373 -9.23 -14.44 3.81
N ILE A 374 -8.18 -13.88 3.18
CA ILE A 374 -6.80 -14.08 3.63
C ILE A 374 -6.54 -13.50 5.03
N PHE A 375 -7.29 -12.46 5.41
CA PHE A 375 -7.15 -11.81 6.70
C PHE A 375 -8.12 -12.41 7.72
N LYS A 376 -7.66 -12.63 8.95
CA LYS A 376 -8.53 -13.04 10.06
C LYS A 376 -9.65 -12.02 10.22
N GLN A 377 -10.90 -12.49 10.32
CA GLN A 377 -12.09 -11.63 10.43
C GLN A 377 -11.95 -10.57 11.53
N GLN A 378 -11.41 -10.96 12.69
CA GLN A 378 -11.15 -10.05 13.81
C GLN A 378 -10.29 -8.85 13.40
N LEU A 379 -9.23 -9.05 12.61
CA LEU A 379 -8.37 -7.95 12.15
C LEU A 379 -9.15 -6.98 11.26
N THR A 380 -9.90 -7.52 10.30
CA THR A 380 -10.70 -6.70 9.36
C THR A 380 -11.78 -5.89 10.08
N GLN A 381 -12.47 -6.49 11.07
CA GLN A 381 -13.49 -5.84 11.87
C GLN A 381 -12.88 -4.76 12.74
N THR A 382 -11.84 -5.08 13.52
CA THR A 382 -11.21 -4.12 14.41
C THR A 382 -10.68 -2.90 13.65
N VAL A 383 -9.99 -3.08 12.51
CA VAL A 383 -9.48 -1.90 11.78
C VAL A 383 -10.61 -1.07 11.14
N SER A 384 -11.68 -1.71 10.65
CA SER A 384 -12.84 -1.00 10.10
C SER A 384 -13.57 -0.20 11.18
N GLU A 385 -13.73 -0.78 12.37
CA GLU A 385 -14.31 -0.10 13.53
C GLU A 385 -13.46 1.09 13.96
N ARG A 386 -12.12 0.93 14.02
CA ARG A 386 -11.21 2.04 14.35
C ARG A 386 -11.22 3.14 13.29
N LEU A 387 -11.22 2.78 12.01
CA LEU A 387 -11.33 3.73 10.90
C LEU A 387 -12.61 4.58 11.02
N MET A 388 -13.75 3.94 11.30
CA MET A 388 -15.02 4.65 11.51
C MET A 388 -15.00 5.51 12.78
N LEU A 389 -14.58 4.97 13.91
CA LEU A 389 -14.64 5.67 15.20
C LEU A 389 -13.65 6.84 15.30
N ASP A 390 -12.49 6.73 14.68
CA ASP A 390 -11.44 7.75 14.76
C ASP A 390 -11.54 8.77 13.64
N TYR A 391 -12.05 8.38 12.47
CA TYR A 391 -11.99 9.21 11.27
C TYR A 391 -13.30 9.40 10.51
N ASP A 392 -14.39 8.75 10.93
CA ASP A 392 -15.69 8.74 10.24
C ASP A 392 -15.65 8.15 8.83
N GLU A 393 -14.76 7.18 8.61
CA GLU A 393 -14.56 6.57 7.30
C GLU A 393 -15.08 5.13 7.24
N ASP A 394 -15.78 4.80 6.15
CA ASP A 394 -16.28 3.45 5.87
C ASP A 394 -15.54 2.83 4.67
N ILE A 395 -14.90 1.70 4.93
CA ILE A 395 -14.16 0.94 3.92
C ILE A 395 -15.05 0.45 2.76
N ASN A 396 -16.32 0.16 3.00
CA ASN A 396 -17.27 -0.25 1.96
C ASN A 396 -17.66 0.95 1.09
N GLU A 397 -17.76 2.15 1.67
CA GLU A 397 -17.98 3.36 0.90
C GLU A 397 -16.78 3.67 0.01
N TRP A 398 -15.56 3.44 0.50
CA TRP A 398 -14.35 3.59 -0.30
C TRP A 398 -14.35 2.64 -1.49
N ALA A 399 -14.58 1.35 -1.26
CA ALA A 399 -14.66 0.34 -2.31
C ALA A 399 -15.75 0.68 -3.33
N GLY A 400 -16.95 1.08 -2.88
CA GLY A 400 -18.06 1.49 -3.75
C GLY A 400 -17.76 2.77 -4.54
N THR A 401 -16.99 3.70 -3.98
CA THR A 401 -16.53 4.91 -4.69
C THR A 401 -15.56 4.53 -5.82
N LEU A 402 -14.58 3.68 -5.53
CA LEU A 402 -13.61 3.19 -6.53
C LEU A 402 -14.29 2.40 -7.64
N GLU A 403 -15.29 1.57 -7.32
CA GLU A 403 -16.09 0.86 -8.31
C GLU A 403 -16.80 1.82 -9.28
N LYS A 404 -17.48 2.85 -8.76
CA LYS A 404 -18.17 3.85 -9.59
C LYS A 404 -17.19 4.61 -10.49
N ILE A 405 -16.02 4.96 -9.96
CA ILE A 405 -14.98 5.67 -10.71
C ILE A 405 -14.37 4.75 -11.79
N ARG A 406 -14.09 3.49 -11.48
CA ARG A 406 -13.65 2.49 -12.46
C ARG A 406 -14.65 2.36 -13.63
N GLN A 407 -15.95 2.28 -13.34
CA GLN A 407 -16.99 2.26 -14.37
C GLN A 407 -17.00 3.54 -15.24
N LEU A 408 -16.65 4.69 -14.64
CA LEU A 408 -16.52 5.97 -15.34
C LEU A 408 -15.29 6.02 -16.25
N ALA A 409 -14.18 5.39 -15.83
CA ALA A 409 -12.91 5.36 -16.57
C ALA A 409 -13.05 4.76 -17.98
N ASN A 410 -14.02 3.85 -18.16
CA ASN A 410 -14.35 3.26 -19.45
C ASN A 410 -15.04 4.23 -20.42
N LYS A 411 -15.52 5.37 -19.93
CA LYS A 411 -16.34 6.32 -20.70
C LYS A 411 -15.64 7.65 -20.97
N LYS A 412 -14.69 8.05 -20.13
CA LYS A 412 -13.96 9.31 -20.27
C LYS A 412 -12.60 9.25 -19.58
N PRO A 413 -11.63 10.09 -19.99
CA PRO A 413 -10.40 10.28 -19.25
C PRO A 413 -10.69 10.79 -17.83
N LEU A 414 -10.10 10.14 -16.82
CA LEU A 414 -10.24 10.55 -15.42
C LEU A 414 -9.07 11.41 -14.93
N PHE A 415 -7.90 11.30 -15.55
CA PHE A 415 -6.70 12.04 -15.17
C PHE A 415 -6.23 12.82 -16.38
N GLU A 416 -5.66 14.00 -16.15
CA GLU A 416 -5.15 14.81 -17.26
C GLU A 416 -3.88 14.16 -17.83
N TYR A 417 -4.01 13.63 -19.03
CA TYR A 417 -2.88 13.28 -19.86
C TYR A 417 -2.43 14.57 -20.53
N GLY A 418 -1.31 15.13 -20.08
CA GLY A 418 -0.70 16.28 -20.76
C GLY A 418 -0.48 15.94 -22.24
N ASN A 419 -0.83 16.87 -23.12
CA ASN A 419 -0.53 16.79 -24.55
C ASN A 419 0.97 16.75 -24.83
#